data_AF-A0A2H0DHQ4-F1
#
_entry.id   AF-A0A2H0DHQ4-F1
#
_cell.length_a   1.000
_cell.length_b   1.000
_cell.length_c   1.000
_cell.angle_alpha   90.00
_cell.angle_beta   90.00
_cell.angle_gamma   90.00
#
_symmetry.space_group_name_H-M   'P 1'
#
loop_
_entity.id
_entity.type
_entity.pdbx_description
1 polymer ?
#
loop_
_entity_poly.entity_id
_entity_poly.type
_entity_poly.pdbx_seq_one_letter_code
_entity_poly.pdbx_strand_id
1 'polypeptide(L)'
;MLKYQIPCEKICFEITETMAVQALDKTVTFIEHLKSLGCKFALDDFGSGFTSYAYLKNLPVDFFKIDGIFVKDIVEDSLDLAMVKSINEIAHVMG
;
A
#
# COMPACT_ATOMS: atom_id res chain seq x y z
N MET A 1 -13.01 -3.53 17.72
CA MET A 1 -14.18 -3.56 16.81
C MET A 1 -15.44 -4.01 17.55
N LEU A 2 -15.43 -5.17 18.22
CA LEU A 2 -16.58 -5.70 18.98
C LEU A 2 -17.18 -4.75 20.02
N LYS A 3 -16.33 -4.02 20.77
CA LYS A 3 -16.80 -3.05 21.78
C LYS A 3 -17.62 -1.88 21.19
N TYR A 4 -17.25 -1.43 19.99
CA TYR A 4 -17.84 -0.25 19.35
C TYR A 4 -18.74 -0.62 18.16
N GLN A 5 -18.95 -1.92 17.90
CA GLN A 5 -19.79 -2.45 16.82
C GLN A 5 -19.50 -1.83 15.43
N ILE A 6 -18.24 -1.48 15.18
CA ILE A 6 -17.82 -0.96 13.88
C ILE A 6 -17.62 -2.15 12.92
N PRO A 7 -18.29 -2.17 11.74
CA PRO A 7 -18.08 -3.20 10.73
C PRO A 7 -16.64 -3.18 10.23
N CYS A 8 -16.02 -4.36 10.16
CA CYS A 8 -14.63 -4.50 9.72
C CYS A 8 -14.44 -4.01 8.29
N GLU A 9 -15.43 -4.22 7.40
CA GLU A 9 -15.33 -3.80 5.99
C GLU A 9 -15.25 -2.28 5.79
N LYS A 10 -15.55 -1.50 6.84
CA LYS A 10 -15.39 -0.03 6.84
C LYS A 10 -14.03 0.43 7.34
N ILE A 11 -13.15 -0.48 7.74
CA ILE A 11 -11.83 -0.17 8.28
C ILE A 11 -10.78 -0.55 7.25
N CYS A 12 -10.00 0.44 6.83
CA CYS A 12 -8.77 0.24 6.08
C CYS A 12 -7.59 0.59 6.97
N PHE A 13 -6.68 -0.36 7.17
CA PHE A 13 -5.41 -0.10 7.84
C PHE A 13 -4.36 0.33 6.82
N GLU A 14 -3.43 1.16 7.24
CA GLU A 14 -2.32 1.61 6.42
C GLU A 14 -1.02 1.14 7.05
N ILE A 15 -0.10 0.64 6.22
CA ILE A 15 1.25 0.26 6.62
C ILE A 15 2.21 0.94 5.67
N THR A 16 3.24 1.60 6.18
CA THR A 16 4.24 2.24 5.33
C THR A 16 5.10 1.20 4.63
N GLU A 17 5.56 1.50 3.42
CA GLU A 17 6.46 0.65 2.64
C GLU A 17 7.68 0.20 3.45
N THR A 18 8.31 1.13 4.17
CA THR A 18 9.50 0.85 4.99
C THR A 18 9.22 -0.19 6.08
N MET A 19 8.07 -0.10 6.77
CA MET A 19 7.71 -1.06 7.81
C MET A 19 7.40 -2.44 7.22
N ALA A 20 6.71 -2.49 6.08
CA ALA A 20 6.35 -3.74 5.43
C ALA A 20 7.60 -4.55 5.02
N VAL A 21 8.61 -3.90 4.45
CA VAL A 21 9.83 -4.56 3.98
C VAL A 21 10.72 -5.05 5.13
N GLN A 22 10.79 -4.31 6.24
CA GLN A 22 11.62 -4.70 7.40
C GLN A 22 11.17 -6.00 8.07
N ALA A 23 9.89 -6.37 7.96
CA ALA A 23 9.34 -7.54 8.60
C ALA A 23 8.24 -8.19 7.73
N LEU A 24 8.58 -8.53 6.48
CA LEU A 24 7.61 -8.98 5.48
C LEU A 24 6.73 -10.14 5.95
N ASP A 25 7.31 -11.24 6.43
CA ASP A 25 6.53 -12.42 6.85
C ASP A 25 5.53 -12.11 7.97
N LYS A 26 5.94 -11.28 8.94
CA LYS A 26 5.08 -10.83 10.04
C LYS A 26 3.99 -9.90 9.53
N THR A 27 4.33 -9.01 8.61
CA THR A 27 3.40 -8.08 7.98
C THR A 27 2.33 -8.82 7.20
N VAL A 28 2.72 -9.80 6.37
CA VAL A 28 1.80 -10.66 5.60
C VAL A 28 0.86 -11.39 6.54
N THR A 29 1.38 -12.08 7.56
CA THR A 29 0.56 -12.80 8.55
C THR A 29 -0.43 -11.88 9.26
N PHE A 30 0.00 -10.66 9.61
CA PHE A 30 -0.84 -9.66 10.26
C PHE A 30 -1.97 -9.15 9.33
N ILE A 31 -1.64 -8.85 8.08
CA ILE A 31 -2.60 -8.41 7.07
C ILE A 31 -3.64 -9.50 6.83
N GLU A 32 -3.21 -10.73 6.55
CA GLU A 32 -4.11 -11.86 6.28
C GLU A 32 -5.07 -12.11 7.44
N HIS A 33 -4.57 -12.06 8.68
CA HIS A 33 -5.42 -12.21 9.87
C HIS A 33 -6.53 -11.15 9.92
N LEU A 34 -6.20 -9.86 9.74
CA LEU A 34 -7.21 -8.80 9.82
C LEU A 34 -8.12 -8.74 8.58
N LYS A 35 -7.61 -9.10 7.39
CA LYS A 35 -8.42 -9.30 6.19
C LYS A 35 -9.42 -10.44 6.35
N SER A 36 -9.06 -11.52 7.05
CA SER A 36 -10.00 -12.61 7.37
C SER A 36 -11.20 -12.15 8.23
N LEU A 37 -11.06 -11.04 8.95
CA LEU A 37 -12.13 -10.41 9.72
C LEU A 37 -12.97 -9.42 8.87
N GLY A 38 -12.57 -9.16 7.62
CA GLY A 38 -13.22 -8.25 6.68
C GLY A 38 -12.56 -6.88 6.54
N CYS A 39 -11.44 -6.60 7.21
CA CYS A 39 -10.74 -5.32 7.07
C CYS A 39 -10.05 -5.20 5.70
N LYS A 40 -9.76 -3.97 5.29
CA LYS A 40 -8.94 -3.67 4.11
C LYS A 40 -7.56 -3.15 4.52
N PHE A 41 -6.62 -3.19 3.59
CA PHE A 41 -5.27 -2.66 3.79
C PHE A 41 -4.78 -1.81 2.62
N ALA A 42 -4.04 -0.77 2.95
CA ALA A 42 -3.30 0.04 2.00
C ALA A 42 -1.80 0.02 2.33
N LEU A 43 -0.97 -0.04 1.30
CA LEU A 43 0.45 0.28 1.42
C LEU A 43 0.63 1.79 1.27
N ASP A 44 1.21 2.43 2.27
CA ASP A 44 1.44 3.87 2.33
C ASP A 44 2.85 4.27 1.92
N ASP A 45 3.01 5.53 1.50
CA ASP A 45 4.27 6.15 1.07
C ASP A 45 4.98 5.35 -0.05
N PHE A 46 4.21 4.76 -0.97
CA PHE A 46 4.79 3.90 -1.98
C PHE A 46 5.65 4.68 -2.98
N GLY A 47 6.91 4.25 -3.13
CA GLY A 47 7.85 4.75 -4.13
C GLY A 47 8.90 5.72 -3.57
N SER A 48 8.70 6.30 -2.39
CA SER A 48 9.69 7.17 -1.73
C SER A 48 10.73 6.39 -0.92
N GLY A 49 10.46 5.10 -0.65
CA GLY A 49 11.31 4.21 0.12
C GLY A 49 12.05 3.16 -0.73
N PHE A 50 11.78 1.88 -0.43
CA PHE A 50 12.53 0.73 -0.95
C PHE A 50 12.19 0.46 -2.43
N THR A 51 13.18 0.63 -3.32
CA THR A 51 12.97 0.65 -4.78
C THR A 51 12.68 -0.71 -5.44
N SER A 52 12.40 -1.78 -4.68
CA SER A 52 12.22 -3.13 -5.24
C SER A 52 10.77 -3.59 -5.16
N TYR A 53 10.09 -3.68 -6.30
CA TYR A 53 8.74 -4.25 -6.42
C TYR A 53 8.65 -5.76 -6.07
N ALA A 54 9.77 -6.41 -5.73
CA ALA A 54 9.81 -7.84 -5.48
C ALA A 54 8.93 -8.26 -4.29
N TYR A 55 8.90 -7.47 -3.22
CA TYR A 55 8.13 -7.80 -2.02
C TYR A 55 6.61 -7.66 -2.23
N LEU A 56 6.21 -6.78 -3.15
CA LEU A 56 4.80 -6.51 -3.46
C LEU A 56 4.06 -7.74 -3.95
N LYS A 57 4.75 -8.65 -4.65
CA LYS A 57 4.16 -9.92 -5.13
C LYS A 57 3.57 -10.77 -4.01
N ASN A 58 4.09 -10.58 -2.79
CA ASN A 58 3.70 -11.34 -1.62
C ASN A 58 2.94 -10.50 -0.59
N LEU A 59 2.68 -9.22 -0.86
CA LEU A 59 2.04 -8.33 0.10
C LEU A 59 0.54 -8.18 -0.22
N PRO A 60 -0.36 -8.77 0.59
CA PRO A 60 -1.79 -8.89 0.24
C PRO A 60 -2.59 -7.62 0.58
N VAL A 61 -2.17 -6.45 0.08
CA VAL A 61 -2.90 -5.17 0.25
C VAL A 61 -4.01 -5.01 -0.78
N ASP A 62 -5.00 -4.16 -0.48
CA ASP A 62 -6.11 -3.82 -1.37
C ASP A 62 -5.86 -2.50 -2.13
N PHE A 63 -4.96 -1.66 -1.62
CA PHE A 63 -4.69 -0.34 -2.17
C PHE A 63 -3.20 0.01 -2.10
N PHE A 64 -2.77 0.79 -3.08
CA PHE A 64 -1.48 1.47 -3.08
C PHE A 64 -1.70 2.97 -2.97
N LYS A 65 -1.06 3.61 -2.01
CA LYS A 65 -1.02 5.06 -1.90
C LYS A 65 0.32 5.54 -2.43
N ILE A 66 0.29 6.25 -3.55
CA ILE A 66 1.46 6.88 -4.15
C ILE A 66 1.92 7.98 -3.21
N ASP A 67 3.21 8.00 -2.87
CA ASP A 67 3.77 9.03 -2.00
C ASP A 67 3.51 10.44 -2.58
N GLY A 68 3.10 11.36 -1.70
CA GLY A 68 2.78 12.73 -2.06
C GLY A 68 3.94 13.48 -2.71
N ILE A 69 5.19 13.05 -2.51
CA ILE A 69 6.37 13.65 -3.14
C ILE A 69 6.28 13.61 -4.67
N PHE A 70 5.71 12.55 -5.26
CA PHE A 70 5.53 12.42 -6.71
C PHE A 70 4.24 13.08 -7.21
N VAL A 71 3.27 13.32 -6.32
CA VAL A 71 1.98 13.90 -6.69
C VAL A 71 2.03 15.42 -6.64
N LYS A 72 2.82 15.98 -5.72
CA LYS A 72 2.87 17.41 -5.43
C LYS A 72 3.16 18.27 -6.67
N ASP A 73 4.15 17.86 -7.46
CA ASP A 73 4.64 18.64 -8.60
C ASP A 73 4.32 17.96 -9.96
N ILE A 74 3.37 17.00 -9.98
CA ILE A 74 3.03 16.14 -11.14
C ILE A 74 2.64 16.89 -12.43
N VAL A 75 2.11 18.11 -12.31
CA VAL A 75 1.69 18.93 -13.47
C VAL A 75 2.88 19.68 -14.09
N GLU A 76 3.92 19.93 -13.30
CA GLU A 76 5.06 20.78 -13.66
C GLU A 76 6.32 19.95 -13.90
N ASP A 77 6.45 18.78 -13.26
CA ASP A 77 7.58 17.87 -13.40
C ASP A 77 7.21 16.61 -14.19
N SER A 78 7.81 16.48 -15.38
CA SER A 78 7.64 15.32 -16.26
C SER A 78 8.16 14.01 -15.68
N LEU A 79 9.14 14.05 -14.77
CA LEU A 79 9.67 12.88 -14.08
C LEU A 79 8.66 12.37 -13.06
N ASP A 80 8.07 13.26 -12.27
CA ASP A 80 7.01 12.92 -11.32
C ASP A 80 5.80 12.29 -12.03
N LEU A 81 5.37 12.89 -13.15
CA LEU A 81 4.31 12.30 -13.98
C LEU A 81 4.67 10.89 -14.48
N ALA A 82 5.92 10.67 -14.90
CA ALA A 82 6.38 9.36 -15.35
C ALA A 82 6.40 8.33 -14.20
N MET A 83 6.82 8.75 -13.01
CA MET A 83 6.81 7.92 -11.80
C MET A 83 5.40 7.51 -11.41
N VAL A 84 4.46 8.46 -11.33
CA VAL A 84 3.04 8.19 -11.02
C VAL A 84 2.43 7.23 -12.03
N LYS A 85 2.68 7.41 -13.33
CA LYS A 85 2.19 6.50 -14.38
C LYS A 85 2.73 5.07 -14.21
N SER A 86 4.03 4.94 -13.97
CA SER A 86 4.69 3.64 -13.78
C SER A 86 4.13 2.91 -12.56
N ILE A 87 4.04 3.60 -11.42
CA ILE A 87 3.47 3.06 -10.19
C ILE A 87 2.02 2.62 -10.40
N ASN A 88 1.21 3.45 -11.05
CA ASN A 88 -0.19 3.14 -11.35
C ASN A 88 -0.31 1.90 -12.24
N GLU A 89 0.52 1.77 -13.27
CA GLU A 89 0.52 0.59 -14.16
C GLU A 89 0.88 -0.68 -13.38
N ILE A 90 1.93 -0.64 -12.58
CA ILE A 90 2.35 -1.78 -11.75
C ILE A 90 1.24 -2.17 -10.77
N ALA A 91 0.66 -1.22 -10.05
CA ALA A 91 -0.40 -1.49 -9.09
C ALA A 91 -1.57 -2.26 -9.74
N HIS A 92 -2.04 -1.83 -10.92
CA HIS A 92 -3.13 -2.52 -11.63
C HIS A 92 -2.76 -3.93 -12.11
N VAL A 93 -1.49 -4.19 -12.42
CA VAL A 93 -1.01 -5.54 -12.79
C VAL A 93 -1.01 -6.48 -11.59
N MET A 94 -0.84 -5.95 -10.38
CA MET A 94 -0.75 -6.75 -9.15
C MET A 94 -2.12 -7.10 -8.56
N GLY A 95 -3.19 -6.42 -9.00
CA GLY A 95 -4.58 -6.65 -8.57
C GLY A 95 -5.05 -5.64 -7.53
#